data_AF-A0A835XF11-F1
#
_entry.id   AF-A0A835XF11-F1
#
_cell.length_a   1.000
_cell.length_b   1.000
_cell.length_c   1.000
_cell.angle_alpha   90.00
_cell.angle_beta   90.00
_cell.angle_gamma   90.00
#
_symmetry.space_group_name_H-M   'P 1'
#
loop_
_entity.id
_entity.type
_entity.pdbx_description
1 polymer ?
#
loop_
_entity_poly.entity_id
_entity_poly.type
_entity_poly.pdbx_seq_one_letter_code
_entity_poly.pdbx_strand_id
1 'polypeptide(L)'
;MAKDSKPDKDKKKQKESKLKFLKKRAPIYGVIIAVTIIFLVPELTKSDLQSILTDDATGNEKLAIDMIKSYDGPNQKGLQLIDALSIQINDEYSDKKIFNHKDTVANIFAIDVAGTLGQGAYEVHFTFDTYKENQEYVWSINIDTGEIKAINPEAKRILDLVDYYD
;
A
#
# COMPACT_ATOMS: atom_id res chain seq x y z
N MET A 1 49.96 5.31 -37.45
CA MET A 1 48.94 5.58 -36.41
C MET A 1 47.81 6.33 -37.12
N ALA A 2 46.52 6.00 -37.08
CA ALA A 2 45.70 5.30 -36.10
C ALA A 2 44.62 4.43 -36.80
N LYS A 3 44.05 3.47 -36.05
CA LYS A 3 43.08 2.44 -36.45
C LYS A 3 41.66 3.00 -36.38
N ASP A 4 40.91 2.91 -37.48
CA ASP A 4 39.47 3.19 -37.55
C ASP A 4 38.63 2.07 -36.91
N SER A 5 37.76 2.45 -35.97
CA SER A 5 36.80 1.59 -35.28
C SER A 5 35.48 1.51 -36.07
N LYS A 6 35.11 0.33 -36.58
CA LYS A 6 33.80 0.08 -37.21
C LYS A 6 32.70 -0.12 -36.14
N PRO A 7 31.52 0.54 -36.24
CA PRO A 7 30.40 0.31 -35.34
C PRO A 7 29.31 -0.62 -35.92
N ASP A 8 28.66 -1.36 -35.02
CA ASP A 8 27.21 -1.66 -35.00
C ASP A 8 26.52 -2.44 -36.15
N LYS A 9 27.03 -3.62 -36.55
CA LYS A 9 26.22 -4.58 -37.33
C LYS A 9 25.57 -5.70 -36.51
N ASP A 10 26.13 -6.07 -35.36
CA ASP A 10 25.64 -7.21 -34.59
C ASP A 10 24.44 -6.88 -33.68
N LYS A 11 24.39 -5.66 -33.11
CA LYS A 11 23.26 -5.24 -32.25
C LYS A 11 21.93 -5.13 -33.00
N LYS A 12 21.97 -4.73 -34.27
CA LYS A 12 20.77 -4.55 -35.12
C LYS A 12 20.13 -5.90 -35.48
N LYS A 13 20.95 -6.92 -35.75
CA LYS A 13 20.52 -8.28 -36.10
C LYS A 13 19.87 -9.03 -34.92
N GLN A 14 20.37 -8.80 -33.70
CA GLN A 14 19.83 -9.41 -32.47
C GLN A 14 18.47 -8.81 -32.06
N LYS A 15 18.25 -7.51 -32.29
CA LYS A 15 16.95 -6.86 -32.03
C LYS A 15 15.86 -7.35 -32.99
N GLU A 16 16.19 -7.52 -34.28
CA GLU A 16 15.25 -8.05 -35.27
C GLU A 16 14.88 -9.52 -35.03
N SER A 17 15.82 -10.35 -34.56
CA SER A 17 15.51 -11.75 -34.25
C SER A 17 14.56 -11.86 -33.05
N LYS A 18 14.77 -11.09 -31.97
CA LYS A 18 13.87 -11.05 -30.82
C LYS A 18 12.45 -10.57 -31.18
N LEU A 19 12.33 -9.55 -32.03
CA LEU A 19 11.01 -9.12 -32.55
C LEU A 19 10.34 -10.17 -33.44
N LYS A 20 11.10 -10.89 -34.28
CA LYS A 20 10.57 -11.99 -35.10
C LYS A 20 10.12 -13.18 -34.25
N PHE A 21 10.82 -13.47 -33.15
CA PHE A 21 10.43 -14.50 -32.17
C PHE A 21 9.14 -14.14 -31.42
N LEU A 22 8.99 -12.87 -30.99
CA LEU A 22 7.75 -12.36 -30.37
C LEU A 22 6.56 -12.48 -31.32
N LYS A 23 6.73 -12.10 -32.60
CA LYS A 23 5.68 -12.20 -33.63
C LYS A 23 5.29 -13.64 -33.96
N LYS A 24 6.22 -14.60 -33.91
CA LYS A 24 5.96 -16.00 -34.30
C LYS A 24 5.13 -16.80 -33.28
N ARG A 25 5.08 -16.35 -32.02
CA ARG A 25 4.26 -16.91 -30.93
C ARG A 25 3.23 -15.94 -30.39
N ALA A 26 3.03 -14.82 -31.08
CA ALA A 26 2.02 -13.81 -30.78
C ALA A 26 0.63 -14.37 -30.38
N PRO A 27 0.09 -15.44 -31.01
CA PRO A 27 -1.18 -16.01 -30.56
C PRO A 27 -1.11 -16.62 -29.14
N ILE A 28 -0.01 -17.29 -28.77
CA ILE A 28 0.14 -17.91 -27.44
C ILE A 28 0.33 -16.85 -26.36
N TYR A 29 1.12 -15.81 -26.64
CA TYR A 29 1.29 -14.70 -25.70
C TYR A 29 -0.01 -13.91 -25.50
N GLY A 30 -0.82 -13.75 -26.55
CA GLY A 30 -2.16 -13.16 -26.43
C GLY A 30 -3.08 -13.96 -25.51
N VAL A 31 -3.06 -15.30 -25.62
CA VAL A 31 -3.84 -16.19 -24.73
C VAL A 31 -3.35 -16.10 -23.29
N ILE A 32 -2.03 -16.11 -23.04
CA ILE A 32 -1.48 -15.99 -21.68
C ILE A 32 -1.88 -14.64 -21.07
N ILE A 33 -1.73 -13.53 -21.80
CA ILE A 33 -2.13 -12.21 -21.33
C ILE A 33 -3.63 -12.16 -21.03
N ALA A 34 -4.48 -12.72 -21.91
CA ALA A 34 -5.93 -12.78 -21.69
C ALA A 34 -6.30 -13.61 -20.45
N VAL A 35 -5.66 -14.76 -20.25
CA VAL A 35 -5.85 -15.61 -19.07
C VAL A 35 -5.37 -14.89 -17.81
N THR A 36 -4.19 -14.26 -17.83
CA THR A 36 -3.70 -13.45 -16.71
C THR A 36 -4.67 -12.32 -16.36
N ILE A 37 -5.23 -11.61 -17.34
CA ILE A 37 -6.25 -10.58 -17.08
C ILE A 37 -7.50 -11.19 -16.44
N ILE A 38 -8.00 -12.34 -16.93
CA ILE A 38 -9.19 -13.00 -16.37
C ILE A 38 -8.97 -13.48 -14.93
N PHE A 39 -7.77 -13.92 -14.56
CA PHE A 39 -7.47 -14.40 -13.21
C PHE A 39 -7.03 -13.30 -12.25
N LEU A 40 -6.29 -12.28 -12.71
CA LEU A 40 -5.83 -11.17 -11.85
C LEU A 40 -6.89 -10.09 -11.68
N VAL A 41 -7.71 -9.77 -12.69
CA VAL A 41 -8.70 -8.68 -12.57
C VAL A 41 -9.71 -8.94 -11.46
N PRO A 42 -10.31 -10.14 -11.27
CA PRO A 42 -11.23 -10.40 -10.18
C PRO A 42 -10.60 -10.26 -8.79
N GLU A 43 -9.29 -10.53 -8.67
CA GLU A 43 -8.54 -10.38 -7.41
C GLU A 43 -8.19 -8.91 -7.15
N LEU A 44 -7.79 -8.17 -8.19
CA LEU A 44 -7.50 -6.73 -8.16
C LEU A 44 -8.74 -5.83 -8.09
N THR A 45 -9.95 -6.37 -8.29
CA THR A 45 -11.23 -5.64 -8.21
C THR A 45 -12.00 -5.92 -6.92
N LYS A 46 -11.43 -6.67 -5.98
CA LYS A 46 -11.92 -6.67 -4.61
C LYS A 46 -11.58 -5.32 -4.00
N SER A 47 -12.59 -4.50 -3.74
CA SER A 47 -12.41 -3.27 -2.95
C SER A 47 -11.73 -3.63 -1.64
N ASP A 48 -10.57 -3.05 -1.42
CA ASP A 48 -9.76 -3.14 -0.22
C ASP A 48 -9.96 -1.88 0.62
N LEU A 49 -9.33 -1.81 1.79
CA LEU A 49 -9.41 -0.63 2.63
C LEU A 49 -8.92 0.63 1.90
N GLN A 50 -7.85 0.52 1.10
CA GLN A 50 -7.28 1.66 0.38
C GLN A 50 -8.26 2.26 -0.64
N SER A 51 -9.14 1.44 -1.22
CA SER A 51 -10.12 1.88 -2.22
C SER A 51 -11.23 2.78 -1.66
N ILE A 52 -11.52 2.69 -0.36
CA ILE A 52 -12.51 3.53 0.33
C ILE A 52 -11.89 4.59 1.24
N LEU A 53 -10.57 4.54 1.40
CA LEU A 53 -9.85 5.41 2.32
C LEU A 53 -9.81 6.84 1.78
N THR A 54 -10.48 7.74 2.48
CA THR A 54 -10.40 9.17 2.20
C THR A 54 -9.22 9.77 2.95
N ASP A 55 -8.34 10.45 2.20
CA ASP A 55 -7.15 11.15 2.68
C ASP A 55 -7.06 12.48 1.92
N ASP A 56 -7.33 13.59 2.62
CA ASP A 56 -7.27 14.95 2.10
C ASP A 56 -6.09 15.77 2.68
N ALA A 57 -5.17 15.10 3.38
CA ALA A 57 -4.07 15.76 4.08
C ALA A 57 -3.04 16.36 3.12
N THR A 58 -2.39 17.44 3.56
CA THR A 58 -1.32 18.12 2.81
C THR A 58 -0.12 18.45 3.69
N GLY A 59 1.03 18.74 3.08
CA GLY A 59 2.23 19.12 3.82
C GLY A 59 2.70 18.02 4.79
N ASN A 60 3.00 18.40 6.04
CA ASN A 60 3.53 17.48 7.06
C ASN A 60 2.50 16.46 7.55
N GLU A 61 1.20 16.81 7.53
CA GLU A 61 0.14 15.86 7.85
C GLU A 61 0.14 14.69 6.86
N LYS A 62 0.33 14.99 5.57
CA LYS A 62 0.49 13.96 4.54
C LYS A 62 1.72 13.09 4.78
N LEU A 63 2.85 13.69 5.20
CA LEU A 63 4.05 12.91 5.54
C LEU A 63 3.78 11.94 6.70
N ALA A 64 3.09 12.40 7.75
CA ALA A 64 2.72 11.55 8.88
C ALA A 64 1.81 10.38 8.43
N ILE A 65 0.81 10.65 7.60
CA ILE A 65 -0.07 9.60 7.05
C ILE A 65 0.70 8.62 6.15
N ASP A 66 1.57 9.11 5.27
CA ASP A 66 2.38 8.27 4.39
C ASP A 66 3.30 7.35 5.20
N MET A 67 3.83 7.81 6.35
CA MET A 67 4.64 6.99 7.25
C MET A 67 3.83 5.83 7.87
N ILE A 68 2.57 6.05 8.26
CA ILE A 68 1.69 4.96 8.74
C ILE A 68 1.37 3.98 7.61
N LYS A 69 1.00 4.50 6.44
CA LYS A 69 0.62 3.65 5.30
C LYS A 69 1.76 2.73 4.87
N SER A 70 3.00 3.21 4.94
CA SER A 70 4.19 2.48 4.49
C SER A 70 4.93 1.72 5.59
N TYR A 71 4.51 1.81 6.85
CA TYR A 71 5.17 1.14 7.95
C TYR A 71 5.07 -0.39 7.83
N ASP A 72 6.21 -1.08 7.74
CA ASP A 72 6.33 -2.54 7.54
C ASP A 72 7.13 -3.23 8.65
N GLY A 73 7.10 -2.62 9.85
CA GLY A 73 7.76 -3.10 11.05
C GLY A 73 9.24 -2.72 11.15
N PRO A 74 9.88 -2.99 12.30
CA PRO A 74 11.26 -2.59 12.56
C PRO A 74 12.28 -3.26 11.64
N ASN A 75 11.92 -4.42 11.05
CA ASN A 75 12.79 -5.21 10.20
C ASN A 75 12.65 -4.92 8.70
N GLN A 76 11.73 -4.03 8.29
CA GLN A 76 11.47 -3.63 6.89
C GLN A 76 11.25 -4.79 5.91
N LYS A 77 10.63 -5.86 6.40
CA LYS A 77 10.39 -7.10 5.66
C LYS A 77 8.99 -7.66 5.92
N GLY A 78 8.22 -6.99 6.77
CA GLY A 78 6.96 -7.48 7.30
C GLY A 78 5.75 -7.04 6.48
N LEU A 79 4.58 -7.35 7.03
CA LEU A 79 3.28 -6.89 6.57
C LEU A 79 3.16 -5.38 6.79
N GLN A 80 2.73 -4.61 5.79
CA GLN A 80 2.49 -3.18 5.97
C GLN A 80 1.32 -2.95 6.93
N LEU A 81 1.38 -1.88 7.71
CA LEU A 81 0.37 -1.54 8.71
C LEU A 81 -1.02 -1.38 8.10
N ILE A 82 -1.13 -0.72 6.94
CA ILE A 82 -2.42 -0.56 6.26
C ILE A 82 -2.98 -1.90 5.76
N ASP A 83 -2.11 -2.83 5.36
CA ASP A 83 -2.51 -4.17 4.92
C ASP A 83 -2.92 -5.03 6.11
N ALA A 84 -2.18 -4.96 7.22
CA ALA A 84 -2.52 -5.59 8.50
C ALA A 84 -3.89 -5.15 8.99
N LEU A 85 -4.17 -3.84 8.93
CA LEU A 85 -5.47 -3.25 9.24
C LEU A 85 -6.56 -3.76 8.31
N SER A 86 -6.30 -3.80 7.00
CA SER A 86 -7.25 -4.35 6.04
C SER A 86 -7.55 -5.83 6.28
N ILE A 87 -6.57 -6.63 6.71
CA ILE A 87 -6.73 -8.04 7.04
C ILE A 87 -7.55 -8.20 8.32
N GLN A 88 -7.24 -7.46 9.38
CA GLN A 88 -7.98 -7.52 10.65
C GLN A 88 -9.45 -7.17 10.45
N ILE A 89 -9.74 -6.09 9.72
CA ILE A 89 -11.12 -5.68 9.41
C ILE A 89 -11.83 -6.76 8.58
N ASN A 90 -11.16 -7.33 7.58
CA ASN A 90 -11.78 -8.40 6.78
C ASN A 90 -12.07 -9.67 7.59
N ASP A 91 -11.21 -10.03 8.54
CA ASP A 91 -11.38 -11.22 9.40
C ASP A 91 -12.56 -11.04 10.37
N GLU A 92 -12.64 -9.87 11.01
CA GLU A 92 -13.74 -9.51 11.91
C GLU A 92 -15.09 -9.47 11.18
N TYR A 93 -15.09 -8.98 9.94
CA TYR A 93 -16.26 -8.92 9.07
C TYR A 93 -16.25 -10.06 8.05
N SER A 94 -16.08 -11.29 8.55
CA SER A 94 -16.05 -12.58 7.82
C SER A 94 -17.05 -12.79 6.67
N ASP A 95 -18.07 -11.93 6.55
CA ASP A 95 -19.02 -11.85 5.44
C ASP A 95 -18.72 -10.69 4.46
N LYS A 96 -18.15 -11.09 3.31
CA LYS A 96 -18.16 -10.46 1.98
C LYS A 96 -18.31 -8.94 1.92
N LYS A 97 -17.18 -8.31 1.59
CA LYS A 97 -17.09 -6.98 0.98
C LYS A 97 -17.58 -5.86 1.90
N ILE A 98 -17.17 -5.85 3.16
CA ILE A 98 -17.43 -4.71 4.06
C ILE A 98 -16.99 -3.39 3.42
N PHE A 99 -15.86 -3.39 2.71
CA PHE A 99 -15.38 -2.24 1.93
C PHE A 99 -16.23 -1.85 0.71
N ASN A 100 -17.25 -2.64 0.33
CA ASN A 100 -18.22 -2.27 -0.69
C ASN A 100 -19.57 -1.86 -0.11
N HIS A 101 -19.74 -1.91 1.21
CA HIS A 101 -21.00 -1.55 1.81
C HIS A 101 -21.16 -0.02 1.74
N LYS A 102 -22.32 0.44 1.28
CA LYS A 102 -22.60 1.88 1.10
C LYS A 102 -22.55 2.69 2.40
N ASP A 103 -22.74 2.02 3.52
CA ASP A 103 -22.73 2.62 4.87
C ASP A 103 -21.36 2.39 5.54
N THR A 104 -20.36 1.94 4.80
CA THR A 104 -18.98 1.81 5.27
C THR A 104 -18.15 2.97 4.75
N VAL A 105 -17.51 3.68 5.68
CA VAL A 105 -16.67 4.85 5.39
C VAL A 105 -15.35 4.69 6.15
N ALA A 106 -14.24 4.91 5.45
CA ALA A 106 -12.92 4.94 6.04
C ALA A 106 -12.27 6.31 5.82
N ASN A 107 -11.83 6.95 6.90
CA ASN A 107 -11.13 8.22 6.83
C ASN A 107 -9.78 8.11 7.55
N ILE A 108 -8.78 8.80 7.03
CA ILE A 108 -7.50 8.99 7.72
C ILE A 108 -7.13 10.46 7.68
N PHE A 109 -6.75 11.00 8.84
CA PHE A 109 -6.29 12.37 8.98
C PHE A 109 -5.21 12.46 10.04
N ALA A 110 -4.38 13.51 9.96
CA ALA A 110 -3.35 13.77 10.96
C ALA A 110 -3.65 15.08 11.70
N ILE A 111 -3.34 15.11 12.98
CA ILE A 111 -3.44 16.29 13.83
C ILE A 111 -2.03 16.68 14.25
N ASP A 112 -1.66 17.94 14.04
CA ASP A 112 -0.41 18.49 14.58
C ASP A 112 -0.52 18.61 16.10
N VAL A 113 0.33 17.85 16.80
CA VAL A 113 0.42 17.84 18.27
C VAL A 113 1.80 18.30 18.74
N ALA A 114 2.51 19.07 17.91
CA ALA A 114 3.85 19.53 18.24
C ALA A 114 3.89 20.39 19.51
N GLY A 115 2.79 21.08 19.81
CA GLY A 115 2.64 21.87 21.03
C GLY A 115 2.60 21.06 22.33
N THR A 116 2.29 19.75 22.26
CA THR A 116 2.17 18.87 23.44
C THR A 116 3.27 17.82 23.50
N LEU A 117 3.64 17.21 22.38
CA LEU A 117 4.59 16.11 22.30
C LEU A 117 5.96 16.50 21.74
N GLY A 118 6.13 17.76 21.33
CA GLY A 118 7.37 18.29 20.79
C GLY A 118 7.38 18.38 19.26
N GLN A 119 8.36 19.10 18.73
CA GLN A 119 8.44 19.38 17.29
C GLN A 119 8.40 18.09 16.44
N GLY A 120 7.64 18.15 15.35
CA GLY A 120 7.48 17.02 14.42
C GLY A 120 6.51 15.94 14.90
N ALA A 121 5.83 16.12 16.03
CA ALA A 121 4.84 15.16 16.52
C ALA A 121 3.45 15.38 15.89
N TYR A 122 2.88 14.30 15.37
CA TYR A 122 1.54 14.23 14.79
C TYR A 122 0.78 13.04 15.38
N GLU A 123 -0.53 13.16 15.52
CA GLU A 123 -1.43 12.03 15.77
C GLU A 123 -2.16 11.69 14.48
N VAL A 124 -2.03 10.46 14.01
CA VAL A 124 -2.78 9.96 12.86
C VAL A 124 -3.97 9.18 13.36
N HIS A 125 -5.15 9.66 12.98
CA HIS A 125 -6.43 9.05 13.28
C HIS A 125 -6.94 8.34 12.04
N PHE A 126 -7.24 7.06 12.19
CA PHE A 126 -7.99 6.30 11.21
C PHE A 126 -9.35 5.94 11.81
N THR A 127 -10.42 6.33 11.12
CA THR A 127 -11.79 5.97 11.51
C THR A 127 -12.38 5.02 10.49
N PHE A 128 -13.05 4.00 11.00
CA PHE A 128 -13.76 3.01 10.20
C PHE A 128 -15.18 2.88 10.73
N ASP A 129 -16.09 3.59 10.05
CA ASP A 129 -17.50 3.62 10.41
C ASP A 129 -18.25 2.60 9.56
N THR A 130 -19.05 1.76 10.21
CA THR A 130 -19.86 0.73 9.54
C THR A 130 -21.31 0.79 10.01
N TYR A 131 -22.16 -0.08 9.44
CA TYR A 131 -23.52 -0.25 9.90
C TYR A 131 -23.65 -0.89 11.29
N LYS A 132 -22.57 -1.48 11.84
CA LYS A 132 -22.58 -2.12 13.17
C LYS A 132 -22.00 -1.21 14.24
N GLU A 133 -20.85 -0.64 13.95
CA GLU A 133 -20.02 0.07 14.91
C GLU A 133 -19.06 1.03 14.22
N ASN A 134 -18.50 1.91 15.04
CA ASN A 134 -17.47 2.86 14.66
C ASN A 134 -16.19 2.46 15.37
N GLN A 135 -15.13 2.22 14.61
CA GLN A 135 -13.82 1.91 15.14
C GLN A 135 -12.88 3.09 14.88
N GLU A 136 -12.01 3.37 15.85
CA GLU A 136 -10.98 4.41 15.72
C GLU A 136 -9.63 3.80 16.09
N TYR A 137 -8.60 4.15 15.33
CA TYR A 137 -7.23 3.72 15.52
C TYR A 137 -6.37 4.97 15.52
N VAL A 138 -5.61 5.18 16.60
CA VAL A 138 -4.81 6.39 16.79
C VAL A 138 -3.36 6.04 17.03
N TRP A 139 -2.47 6.58 16.18
CA TRP A 139 -1.02 6.46 16.32
C TRP A 139 -0.37 7.82 16.49
N SER A 140 0.58 7.91 17.41
CA SER A 140 1.50 9.04 17.53
C SER A 140 2.71 8.79 16.66
N ILE A 141 3.09 9.80 15.87
CA ILE A 141 4.19 9.74 14.93
C ILE A 141 5.08 10.95 15.15
N ASN A 142 6.38 10.73 15.15
CA ASN A 142 7.32 11.81 15.02
C ASN A 142 7.97 11.77 13.63
N ILE A 143 7.63 12.73 12.77
CA ILE A 143 8.07 12.75 11.36
C ILE A 143 9.58 12.98 11.21
N ASP A 144 10.22 13.57 12.21
CA ASP A 144 11.67 13.85 12.19
C ASP A 144 12.49 12.61 12.56
N THR A 145 11.97 11.79 13.49
CA THR A 145 12.68 10.60 14.02
C THR A 145 12.24 9.29 13.39
N GLY A 146 11.05 9.24 12.78
CA GLY A 146 10.47 7.99 12.31
C GLY A 146 9.76 7.17 13.39
N GLU A 147 9.68 7.65 14.62
CA GLU A 147 9.09 6.90 15.73
C GLU A 147 7.56 6.83 15.58
N ILE A 148 6.99 5.63 15.72
CA ILE A 148 5.55 5.36 15.69
C ILE A 148 5.15 4.65 16.98
N LYS A 149 4.08 5.14 17.62
CA LYS A 149 3.53 4.57 18.86
C LYS A 149 2.01 4.49 18.76
N ALA A 150 1.43 3.39 19.20
CA ALA A 150 -0.02 3.30 19.35
C ALA A 150 -0.51 4.09 20.57
N ILE A 151 -1.58 4.86 20.40
CA ILE A 151 -2.22 5.62 21.48
C ILE A 151 -3.38 4.83 22.10
N ASN A 152 -4.15 4.11 21.28
CA ASN A 152 -5.29 3.33 21.74
C ASN A 152 -5.11 1.80 21.53
N PRO A 153 -5.91 0.96 22.21
CA PRO A 153 -5.74 -0.50 22.16
C PRO A 153 -5.89 -1.09 20.76
N GLU A 154 -6.80 -0.56 19.94
CA GLU A 154 -7.02 -1.03 18.57
C GLU A 154 -5.78 -0.76 17.69
N ALA A 155 -5.23 0.46 17.74
CA ALA A 155 -3.97 0.78 17.07
C ALA A 155 -2.80 -0.06 17.58
N LYS A 156 -2.78 -0.37 18.88
CA LYS A 156 -1.72 -1.19 19.48
C LYS A 156 -1.75 -2.61 18.94
N ARG A 157 -2.94 -3.20 18.82
CA ARG A 157 -3.10 -4.55 18.28
C ARG A 157 -2.55 -4.66 16.85
N ILE A 158 -2.84 -3.66 16.02
CA ILE A 158 -2.34 -3.57 14.65
C ILE A 158 -0.82 -3.36 14.62
N LEU A 159 -0.31 -2.43 15.44
CA LEU A 159 1.12 -2.16 15.50
C LEU A 159 1.91 -3.38 15.95
N ASP A 160 1.45 -4.07 17.01
CA ASP A 160 2.07 -5.30 17.49
C ASP A 160 2.01 -6.40 16.41
N LEU A 161 0.91 -6.53 15.66
CA LEU A 161 0.81 -7.50 14.58
C LEU A 161 1.89 -7.27 13.51
N VAL A 162 2.17 -6.02 13.17
CA VAL A 162 3.19 -5.63 12.19
C VAL A 162 4.60 -5.81 12.74
N ASP A 163 4.85 -5.37 13.98
CA ASP A 163 6.17 -5.37 14.61
C ASP A 163 6.72 -6.78 14.84
N TYR A 164 5.83 -7.73 15.10
CA TYR A 164 6.16 -9.14 15.36
C TYR A 164 5.81 -10.06 14.17
N TYR A 165 5.56 -9.51 12.98
CA TYR A 165 5.35 -10.28 11.77
C TYR A 165 6.68 -10.82 11.23
N ASP A 166 6.93 -12.13 11.39
CA ASP A 166 8.14 -12.85 10.94
C ASP A 166 8.02 -13.43 9.51
#